data_AF-A0A662RD65-F1
#
_entry.id   AF-A0A662RD65-F1
#
_cell.length_a   1.000
_cell.length_b   1.000
_cell.length_c   1.000
_cell.angle_alpha   90.00
_cell.angle_beta   90.00
_cell.angle_gamma   90.00
#
_symmetry.space_group_name_H-M   'P 1'
#
loop_
_entity.id
_entity.type
_entity.pdbx_description
1 polymer ?
#
loop_
_entity_poly.entity_id
_entity_poly.type
_entity_poly.pdbx_seq_one_letter_code
_entity_poly.pdbx_strand_id
1 'polypeptide(L)'
;MDEIIKQIKYPKLLLQIERVVSFHGYLATGAFIGIQMFNIAQAVLGFQEGERICVTCETSNCIPDAFQILAGATIGNNGMRIVDFGKMAVVVNQQVPTGVMSARGIRIYLDPAKTE
;
A
#
# COMPACT_ATOMS: atom_id res chain seq x y z
N MET A 1 0.63 -7.34 -19.04
CA MET A 1 1.39 -7.07 -17.79
C MET A 1 2.79 -7.66 -17.86
N ASP A 2 2.95 -8.90 -18.33
CA ASP A 2 4.24 -9.62 -18.34
C ASP A 2 5.35 -8.91 -19.12
N GLU A 3 5.03 -8.28 -20.26
CA GLU A 3 5.99 -7.48 -21.02
C GLU A 3 6.50 -6.26 -20.24
N ILE A 4 5.62 -5.63 -19.45
CA ILE A 4 5.98 -4.49 -18.59
C ILE A 4 6.87 -4.97 -17.44
N ILE A 5 6.54 -6.11 -16.82
CA ILE A 5 7.34 -6.69 -15.74
C ILE A 5 8.78 -6.97 -16.21
N LYS A 6 8.96 -7.50 -17.44
CA LYS A 6 10.29 -7.74 -18.03
C LYS A 6 11.13 -6.47 -18.19
N GLN A 7 10.51 -5.29 -18.22
CA GLN A 7 11.21 -4.01 -18.33
C GLN A 7 11.63 -3.43 -16.97
N ILE A 8 11.09 -3.97 -15.86
CA ILE A 8 11.41 -3.50 -14.51
C ILE A 8 12.83 -3.94 -14.13
N LYS A 9 13.71 -2.95 -13.91
CA LYS A 9 15.12 -3.19 -13.53
C LYS A 9 15.38 -3.18 -12.02
N TYR A 10 14.36 -2.87 -11.21
CA TYR A 10 14.49 -2.71 -9.76
C TYR A 10 14.17 -4.03 -9.03
N PRO A 11 15.16 -4.73 -8.43
CA PRO A 11 14.93 -6.05 -7.84
C PRO A 11 13.92 -6.02 -6.69
N LYS A 12 13.95 -4.95 -5.87
CA LYS A 12 12.99 -4.76 -4.77
C LYS A 12 11.54 -4.71 -5.29
N LEU A 13 11.30 -4.01 -6.40
CA LEU A 13 9.96 -3.90 -6.97
C LEU A 13 9.48 -5.24 -7.54
N LEU A 14 10.37 -6.00 -8.19
CA LEU A 14 10.03 -7.34 -8.68
C LEU A 14 9.62 -8.27 -7.53
N LEU A 15 10.36 -8.26 -6.41
CA LEU A 15 10.02 -9.04 -5.23
C LEU A 15 8.68 -8.62 -4.61
N GLN A 16 8.38 -7.32 -4.58
CA GLN A 16 7.09 -6.81 -4.10
C GLN A 16 5.94 -7.27 -4.98
N ILE A 17 6.11 -7.20 -6.30
CA ILE A 17 5.12 -7.70 -7.28
C ILE A 17 4.87 -9.19 -7.04
N GLU A 18 5.92 -10.00 -6.95
CA GLU A 18 5.81 -11.44 -6.73
C GLU A 18 5.01 -11.75 -5.45
N ARG A 19 5.37 -11.12 -4.32
CA ARG A 19 4.68 -11.29 -3.04
C ARG A 19 3.20 -10.92 -3.13
N VAL A 20 2.89 -9.75 -3.69
CA VAL A 20 1.49 -9.29 -3.80
C VAL A 20 0.69 -10.17 -4.76
N VAL A 21 1.26 -10.56 -5.90
CA VAL A 21 0.61 -11.44 -6.88
C VAL A 21 0.33 -12.83 -6.30
N SER A 22 1.23 -13.39 -5.50
CA SER A 22 1.01 -14.71 -4.87
C SER A 22 -0.23 -14.74 -3.96
N PHE A 23 -0.62 -13.60 -3.39
CA PHE A 23 -1.82 -13.46 -2.57
C PHE A 23 -3.04 -13.00 -3.38
N HIS A 24 -2.86 -11.99 -4.23
CA HIS A 24 -3.94 -11.38 -5.01
C HIS A 24 -4.40 -12.24 -6.19
N GLY A 25 -3.56 -13.16 -6.67
CA GLY A 25 -3.82 -14.10 -7.76
C GLY A 25 -3.30 -13.66 -9.14
N TYR A 26 -3.16 -12.36 -9.38
CA TYR A 26 -2.58 -11.79 -10.59
C TYR A 26 -2.13 -10.34 -10.36
N LEU A 27 -1.43 -9.71 -11.31
CA LEU A 27 -1.04 -8.31 -11.19
C LEU A 27 -2.13 -7.39 -11.77
N ALA A 28 -3.18 -7.12 -10.98
CA ALA A 28 -4.16 -6.10 -11.31
C ALA A 28 -3.56 -4.69 -11.27
N THR A 29 -4.06 -3.76 -12.09
CA THR A 29 -3.61 -2.35 -12.08
C THR A 29 -3.74 -1.72 -10.69
N GLY A 30 -4.84 -1.98 -9.99
CA GLY A 30 -5.05 -1.49 -8.62
C GLY A 30 -4.04 -2.06 -7.61
N ALA A 31 -3.66 -3.33 -7.75
CA ALA A 31 -2.64 -3.95 -6.91
C ALA A 31 -1.25 -3.31 -7.16
N PHE A 32 -0.90 -3.07 -8.43
CA PHE A 32 0.34 -2.38 -8.78
C PHE A 32 0.37 -0.93 -8.26
N ILE A 33 -0.75 -0.19 -8.38
CA ILE A 33 -0.90 1.15 -7.78
C ILE A 33 -0.71 1.07 -6.26
N GLY A 34 -1.29 0.07 -5.60
CA GLY A 34 -1.11 -0.18 -4.16
C GLY A 34 0.36 -0.35 -3.76
N ILE A 35 1.15 -1.11 -4.55
CA ILE A 35 2.60 -1.28 -4.33
C ILE A 35 3.32 0.08 -4.41
N GLN A 36 2.96 0.93 -5.38
CA GLN A 36 3.55 2.26 -5.50
C GLN A 36 3.16 3.16 -4.31
N MET A 37 1.90 3.14 -3.88
CA MET A 37 1.44 3.87 -2.69
C MET A 37 2.18 3.41 -1.43
N PHE A 38 2.41 2.10 -1.26
CA PHE A 38 3.23 1.57 -0.16
C PHE A 38 4.67 2.11 -0.22
N ASN A 39 5.31 2.09 -1.39
CA ASN A 39 6.69 2.59 -1.55
C ASN A 39 6.81 4.09 -1.28
N ILE A 40 5.85 4.89 -1.75
CA ILE A 40 5.77 6.33 -1.44
C ILE A 40 5.60 6.52 0.08
N ALA A 41 4.72 5.75 0.71
CA ALA A 41 4.52 5.84 2.15
C ALA A 41 5.77 5.50 2.95
N GLN A 42 6.46 4.43 2.56
CA GLN A 42 7.72 4.02 3.16
C GLN A 42 8.78 5.13 3.04
N ALA A 43 8.92 5.73 1.86
CA ALA A 43 9.88 6.79 1.62
C ALA A 43 9.57 8.08 2.42
N VAL A 44 8.30 8.46 2.54
CA VAL A 44 7.90 9.72 3.18
C VAL A 44 7.86 9.61 4.71
N LEU A 45 7.44 8.47 5.25
CA LEU A 45 7.33 8.23 6.68
C LEU A 45 8.58 7.61 7.29
N GLY A 46 9.45 6.99 6.49
CA GLY A 46 10.72 6.43 6.94
C GLY A 46 10.63 5.12 7.73
N PHE A 47 9.47 4.43 7.69
CA PHE A 47 9.28 3.18 8.41
C PHE A 47 10.08 2.03 7.77
N GLN A 48 10.60 1.13 8.59
CA GLN A 48 11.35 -0.03 8.12
C GLN A 48 10.44 -1.22 7.79
N GLU A 49 10.96 -2.21 7.05
CA GLU A 49 10.23 -3.45 6.83
C GLU A 49 9.96 -4.15 8.17
N GLY A 50 8.70 -4.55 8.40
CA GLY A 50 8.25 -5.13 9.66
C GLY A 50 7.86 -4.12 10.74
N GLU A 51 8.10 -2.82 10.54
CA GLU A 51 7.58 -1.78 11.43
C GLU A 51 6.06 -1.68 11.29
N ARG A 52 5.35 -1.64 12.42
CA ARG A 52 3.90 -1.54 12.43
C ARG A 52 3.45 -0.15 11.97
N ILE A 53 2.58 -0.17 10.97
CA ILE A 53 1.87 1.02 10.48
C ILE A 53 0.36 0.80 10.58
N CYS A 54 -0.38 1.90 10.59
CA CYS A 54 -1.83 1.90 10.45
C CYS A 54 -2.19 2.40 9.05
N VAL A 55 -3.14 1.72 8.40
CA VAL A 55 -3.57 2.03 7.04
C VAL A 55 -5.08 2.17 7.02
N THR A 56 -5.59 3.24 6.40
CA THR A 56 -7.00 3.37 6.03
C THR A 56 -7.10 3.42 4.52
N CYS A 57 -7.70 2.40 3.90
CA CYS A 57 -7.96 2.37 2.48
C CYS A 57 -9.33 3.01 2.18
N GLU A 58 -9.39 3.89 1.17
CA GLU A 58 -10.62 4.55 0.74
C GLU A 58 -11.37 3.77 -0.36
N THR A 59 -10.94 2.53 -0.60
CA THR A 59 -11.60 1.56 -1.48
C THR A 59 -11.24 0.14 -1.06
N SER A 60 -12.17 -0.79 -1.28
CA SER A 60 -11.91 -2.23 -1.17
C SER A 60 -11.17 -2.82 -2.40
N ASN A 61 -11.02 -2.04 -3.48
CA ASN A 61 -10.49 -2.53 -4.75
C ASN A 61 -8.97 -2.65 -4.77
N CYS A 62 -8.45 -3.87 -4.62
CA CYS A 62 -7.06 -4.33 -4.86
C CYS A 62 -5.94 -3.67 -4.03
N ILE A 63 -5.97 -2.34 -3.84
CA ILE A 63 -5.01 -1.53 -3.09
C ILE A 63 -4.77 -2.08 -1.67
N PRO A 64 -5.79 -2.53 -0.91
CA PRO A 64 -5.59 -3.12 0.42
C PRO A 64 -4.50 -4.20 0.44
N ASP A 65 -4.46 -5.08 -0.56
CA ASP A 65 -3.57 -6.25 -0.55
C ASP A 65 -2.09 -5.88 -0.56
N ALA A 66 -1.71 -4.79 -1.21
CA ALA A 66 -0.33 -4.32 -1.18
C ALA A 66 0.13 -4.00 0.26
N PHE A 67 -0.71 -3.34 1.05
CA PHE A 67 -0.38 -2.99 2.44
C PHE A 67 -0.51 -4.20 3.39
N GLN A 68 -1.47 -5.09 3.14
CA GLN A 68 -1.57 -6.34 3.91
C GLN A 68 -0.30 -7.19 3.75
N ILE A 69 0.23 -7.31 2.54
CA ILE A 69 1.35 -8.19 2.22
C ILE A 69 2.72 -7.56 2.47
N LEU A 70 2.89 -6.26 2.16
CA LEU A 70 4.19 -5.60 2.26
C LEU A 70 4.43 -4.98 3.65
N ALA A 71 3.36 -4.55 4.34
CA ALA A 71 3.47 -3.93 5.66
C ALA A 71 2.99 -4.83 6.80
N GLY A 72 2.30 -5.93 6.49
CA GLY A 72 1.61 -6.73 7.52
C GLY A 72 0.47 -5.97 8.19
N ALA A 73 0.01 -4.85 7.63
CA ALA A 73 -1.12 -4.08 8.14
C ALA A 73 -2.40 -4.73 7.60
N THR A 74 -3.01 -5.63 8.38
CA THR A 74 -4.16 -6.42 7.94
C THR A 74 -5.44 -6.00 8.67
N ILE A 75 -6.58 -6.35 8.09
CA ILE A 75 -7.87 -6.16 8.76
C ILE A 75 -7.91 -6.98 10.06
N GLY A 76 -7.44 -8.23 10.00
CA GLY A 76 -7.46 -9.16 11.13
C GLY A 76 -6.59 -8.76 12.32
N ASN A 77 -5.52 -7.98 12.12
CA ASN A 77 -4.69 -7.48 13.21
C ASN A 77 -4.96 -6.02 13.60
N ASN A 78 -6.06 -5.44 13.09
CA ASN A 78 -6.43 -4.03 13.26
C ASN A 78 -5.41 -3.02 12.72
N GLY A 79 -4.42 -3.46 11.94
CA GLY A 79 -3.46 -2.59 11.26
C GLY A 79 -4.07 -1.87 10.05
N MET A 80 -5.16 -2.40 9.50
CA MET A 80 -5.87 -1.82 8.38
C MET A 80 -7.36 -1.65 8.66
N ARG A 81 -7.93 -0.55 8.14
CA ARG A 81 -9.37 -0.35 7.99
C ARG A 81 -9.69 0.00 6.54
N ILE A 82 -10.85 -0.44 6.08
CA ILE A 82 -11.39 -0.03 4.77
C ILE A 82 -12.61 0.85 5.04
N VAL A 83 -12.58 2.06 4.50
CA VAL A 83 -13.71 2.99 4.50
C VAL A 83 -13.98 3.33 3.04
N ASP A 84 -14.83 2.53 2.40
CA ASP A 84 -14.98 2.56 0.95
C ASP A 84 -15.73 3.81 0.48
N PHE A 85 -14.99 4.76 -0.08
CA PHE A 85 -15.50 5.95 -0.75
C PHE A 85 -15.40 5.84 -2.28
N GLY A 86 -15.01 4.67 -2.81
CA GLY A 86 -14.70 4.48 -4.22
C GLY A 86 -13.44 5.23 -4.70
N LYS A 87 -12.60 5.74 -3.78
CA LYS A 87 -11.41 6.52 -4.12
C LYS A 87 -10.17 5.64 -4.10
N MET A 88 -9.36 5.71 -5.16
CA MET A 88 -8.02 5.13 -5.15
C MET A 88 -7.09 5.97 -4.28
N ALA A 89 -7.27 5.84 -2.96
CA ALA A 89 -6.54 6.59 -1.96
C ALA A 89 -6.31 5.76 -0.69
N VAL A 90 -5.22 6.09 0.00
CA VAL A 90 -4.85 5.50 1.28
C VAL A 90 -4.35 6.57 2.23
N VAL A 91 -4.68 6.42 3.51
CA VAL A 91 -4.07 7.16 4.61
C VAL A 91 -3.15 6.21 5.35
N VAL A 92 -1.91 6.61 5.58
CA VAL A 92 -0.89 5.81 6.26
C VAL A 92 -0.27 6.63 7.38
N ASN A 93 -0.12 6.03 8.56
CA ASN A 93 0.61 6.62 9.68
C ASN A 93 1.40 5.55 10.42
N GLN A 94 2.48 5.96 11.08
CA GLN A 94 3.20 5.07 12.00
C GLN A 94 2.28 4.66 13.16
N GLN A 95 2.53 3.49 13.74
CA GLN A 95 1.80 3.06 14.93
C GLN A 95 1.88 4.13 16.02
N VAL A 96 0.71 4.52 16.54
CA VAL A 96 0.62 5.48 17.63
C VAL A 96 0.88 4.74 18.95
N PRO A 97 1.91 5.11 19.73
CA PRO A 97 2.14 4.51 21.04
C PRO A 97 0.98 4.77 22.00
N THR A 98 0.79 3.88 22.98
CA THR A 98 -0.24 4.06 24.02
C THR A 98 -0.02 5.40 24.74
N GLY A 99 -1.09 6.20 24.85
CA GLY A 99 -1.05 7.51 25.49
C GLY A 99 -0.67 8.68 24.56
N VAL A 100 -0.33 8.40 23.31
CA VAL A 100 -0.14 9.42 22.28
C VAL A 100 -1.45 9.57 21.49
N MET A 101 -1.89 10.81 21.25
CA MET A 101 -3.18 11.09 20.59
C MET A 101 -3.07 11.25 19.06
N SER A 102 -1.87 11.44 18.53
CA SER A 102 -1.64 11.65 17.10
C SER A 102 -0.28 11.12 16.66
N ALA A 103 -0.20 10.68 15.41
CA ALA A 103 1.06 10.43 14.73
C ALA A 103 1.08 11.18 13.41
N ARG A 104 2.28 11.43 12.90
CA ARG A 104 2.44 11.92 11.54
C ARG A 104 1.88 10.88 10.57
N GLY A 105 0.96 11.33 9.72
CA GLY A 105 0.37 10.53 8.66
C GLY A 105 0.49 11.23 7.33
N ILE A 106 0.26 10.47 6.27
CA ILE A 106 0.15 10.96 4.90
C ILE A 106 -1.09 10.39 4.26
N ARG A 107 -1.66 11.13 3.31
CA ARG A 107 -2.72 10.64 2.43
C ARG A 107 -2.18 10.63 1.01
N ILE A 108 -2.21 9.49 0.36
CA ILE A 108 -1.79 9.31 -1.03
C ILE A 108 -3.03 8.97 -1.84
N TYR A 109 -3.20 9.60 -3.00
CA TYR A 109 -4.27 9.29 -3.93
C TYR A 109 -3.73 9.26 -5.36
N LEU A 110 -4.39 8.48 -6.22
CA LEU A 110 -4.09 8.50 -7.65
C LEU A 110 -4.59 9.82 -8.26
N ASP A 111 -3.68 10.56 -8.87
CA ASP A 111 -4.01 11.78 -9.62
C ASP A 111 -4.51 11.39 -11.03
N PRO A 112 -5.80 11.52 -11.33
CA PRO A 112 -6.35 11.09 -12.62
C PRO A 112 -5.76 11.89 -13.80
N ALA A 113 -5.34 13.14 -13.57
CA ALA A 113 -4.73 13.97 -14.63
C ALA A 113 -3.37 13.45 -15.09
N LYS A 114 -2.78 12.48 -14.39
CA LYS A 114 -1.49 11.83 -14.73
C LYS A 114 -1.67 10.43 -15.31
N THR A 115 -2.90 10.06 -15.66
CA THR A 115 -3.22 8.74 -16.24
C THR A 115 -3.58 8.78 -17.72
N GLU A 116 -3.57 9.96 -18.32
CA GLU A 116 -3.80 10.23 -19.75
C GLU A 116 -2.50 10.30 -20.55
#